data_AF-A0A5C5T0K8-F1
#
_entry.id   AF-A0A5C5T0K8-F1
#
_cell.length_a   1.000
_cell.length_b   1.000
_cell.length_c   1.000
_cell.angle_alpha   90.00
_cell.angle_beta   90.00
_cell.angle_gamma   90.00
#
_symmetry.space_group_name_H-M   'P 1'
#
loop_
_entity.id
_entity.type
_entity.pdbx_description
1 polymer ?
#
loop_
_entity_poly.entity_id
_entity_poly.type
_entity_poly.pdbx_seq_one_letter_code
_entity_poly.pdbx_strand_id
1 'polypeptide(L)'
;MYKKFFVLLFLILIIPFSVQAHTTLLSSTPAEGENVTEPLKEVALLFGTKIEEGSTMTIEGENGSFEFDTIAIEGDSMVGTFTESLTNGSYHILWNIIGEDGHPIEGVIAFGVSIETEEEAAAVPAATEKAEEPEEQVIVSSEEAAEAQTGNDNNLLVTVLLVFAAVLIVYGIYRLLMKKK
;
A
#
# COMPACT_ATOMS: atom_id res chain seq x y z
N MET A 1 -18.59 43.32 17.75
CA MET A 1 -18.78 42.14 16.87
C MET A 1 -17.47 41.40 16.58
N TYR A 2 -16.32 42.07 16.50
CA TYR A 2 -15.02 41.45 16.19
C TYR A 2 -14.50 40.47 17.25
N LYS A 3 -14.83 40.68 18.54
CA LYS A 3 -14.50 39.75 19.63
C LYS A 3 -15.03 38.34 19.41
N LYS A 4 -16.27 38.19 18.90
CA LYS A 4 -16.86 36.87 18.61
C LYS A 4 -16.18 36.20 17.43
N PHE A 5 -15.72 36.98 16.46
CA PHE A 5 -14.96 36.50 15.31
C PHE A 5 -13.56 36.04 15.73
N PHE A 6 -12.92 36.76 16.65
CA PHE A 6 -11.61 36.38 17.21
C PHE A 6 -11.70 35.11 18.06
N VAL A 7 -12.76 34.96 18.85
CA VAL A 7 -13.02 33.74 19.63
C VAL A 7 -13.28 32.54 18.70
N LEU A 8 -14.02 32.73 17.61
CA LEU A 8 -14.28 31.66 16.63
C LEU A 8 -13.01 31.26 15.87
N LEU A 9 -12.19 32.23 15.46
CA LEU A 9 -10.91 31.98 14.80
C LEU A 9 -9.93 31.27 15.74
N PHE A 10 -9.90 31.68 17.01
CA PHE A 10 -9.10 31.01 18.02
C PHE A 10 -9.58 29.57 18.24
N LEU A 11 -10.89 29.32 18.27
CA LEU A 11 -11.48 27.99 18.43
C LEU A 11 -11.15 27.02 17.28
N ILE A 12 -11.02 27.54 16.05
CA ILE A 12 -10.60 26.75 14.88
C ILE A 12 -9.11 26.37 14.96
N LEU A 13 -8.28 27.21 15.57
CA LEU A 13 -6.83 26.98 15.66
C LEU A 13 -6.45 25.92 16.72
N ILE A 14 -7.35 25.62 17.66
CA ILE A 14 -7.13 24.63 18.72
C ILE A 14 -7.54 23.21 18.30
N ILE A 15 -8.06 23.03 17.08
CA ILE A 15 -8.40 21.70 16.58
C ILE A 15 -7.08 21.01 16.20
N PRO A 16 -6.68 19.92 16.90
CA PRO A 16 -5.51 19.17 16.51
C PRO A 16 -5.77 18.55 15.13
N PHE A 17 -4.99 18.95 14.14
CA PHE A 17 -4.92 18.21 12.88
C PHE A 17 -4.00 17.02 13.11
N SER A 18 -4.56 15.81 13.09
CA SER A 18 -3.75 14.60 12.95
C SER A 18 -3.16 14.60 11.55
N VAL A 19 -1.88 14.92 11.44
CA VAL A 19 -1.10 14.72 10.22
C VAL A 19 -0.60 13.28 10.27
N GLN A 20 -1.19 12.38 9.48
CA GLN A 20 -0.62 11.05 9.30
C GLN A 20 0.61 11.17 8.40
N ALA A 21 1.80 11.11 8.99
CA ALA A 21 3.07 11.03 8.28
C ALA A 21 3.50 9.56 8.11
N HIS A 22 2.59 8.71 7.64
CA HIS A 22 2.80 7.27 7.62
C HIS A 22 2.96 6.75 6.20
N THR A 23 4.21 6.69 5.77
CA THR A 23 4.82 5.53 5.10
C THR A 23 6.32 5.76 5.08
N THR A 24 7.04 5.21 6.07
CA THR A 24 8.50 5.09 5.97
C THR A 24 8.88 4.02 4.99
N LEU A 25 8.06 3.00 4.77
CA LEU A 25 8.30 1.98 3.76
C LEU A 25 8.11 2.55 2.35
N LEU A 26 9.14 2.41 1.50
CA LEU A 26 9.10 2.75 0.07
C LEU A 26 8.71 1.54 -0.77
N SER A 27 9.25 0.37 -0.46
CA SER A 27 8.94 -0.88 -1.16
C SER A 27 9.23 -2.11 -0.30
N SER A 28 8.59 -3.21 -0.64
CA SER A 28 8.86 -4.52 -0.06
C SER A 28 8.93 -5.61 -1.12
N THR A 29 9.60 -6.70 -0.78
CA THR A 29 9.57 -7.97 -1.50
C THR A 29 9.38 -9.06 -0.45
N PRO A 30 8.26 -9.80 -0.47
CA PRO A 30 7.08 -9.63 -1.33
C PRO A 30 6.42 -8.25 -1.21
N ALA A 31 5.80 -7.78 -2.28
CA ALA A 31 5.03 -6.54 -2.30
C ALA A 31 3.70 -6.70 -1.51
N GLU A 32 3.13 -5.58 -1.06
CA GLU A 32 1.81 -5.58 -0.42
C GLU A 32 0.74 -6.22 -1.31
N GLY A 33 0.09 -7.26 -0.80
CA GLY A 33 -0.93 -8.04 -1.48
C GLY A 33 -0.38 -9.02 -2.53
N GLU A 34 0.94 -9.16 -2.67
CA GLU A 34 1.54 -10.09 -3.63
C GLU A 34 1.19 -11.54 -3.28
N ASN A 35 0.94 -12.36 -4.31
CA ASN A 35 0.81 -13.80 -4.17
C ASN A 35 2.07 -14.47 -4.73
N VAL A 36 2.88 -15.01 -3.83
CA VAL A 36 4.16 -15.65 -4.14
C VAL A 36 3.92 -17.09 -4.57
N THR A 37 4.32 -17.43 -5.79
CA THR A 37 4.13 -18.77 -6.38
C THR A 37 5.37 -19.65 -6.32
N GLU A 38 6.50 -19.10 -5.90
CA GLU A 38 7.77 -19.82 -5.72
C GLU A 38 8.14 -19.90 -4.23
N PRO A 39 9.00 -20.85 -3.82
CA PRO A 39 9.49 -20.88 -2.44
C PRO A 39 10.20 -19.58 -2.04
N LEU A 40 9.60 -18.84 -1.12
CA LEU A 40 10.16 -17.62 -0.56
C LEU A 40 11.37 -17.95 0.32
N LYS A 41 12.49 -17.24 0.11
CA LYS A 41 13.76 -17.44 0.85
C LYS A 41 14.24 -16.18 1.55
N GLU A 42 13.75 -15.03 1.11
CA GLU A 42 14.20 -13.72 1.54
C GLU A 42 13.02 -12.76 1.54
N VAL A 43 13.02 -11.85 2.51
CA VAL A 43 12.17 -10.66 2.54
C VAL A 43 13.08 -9.44 2.53
N ALA A 44 12.80 -8.49 1.65
CA ALA A 44 13.55 -7.24 1.54
C ALA A 44 12.62 -6.05 1.70
N LEU A 45 12.98 -5.12 2.59
CA LEU A 45 12.23 -3.91 2.90
C LEU A 45 13.13 -2.70 2.64
N LEU A 46 12.62 -1.72 1.88
CA LEU A 46 13.29 -0.44 1.64
C LEU A 46 12.51 0.68 2.30
N PHE A 47 13.20 1.54 3.02
CA PHE A 47 12.63 2.66 3.76
C PHE A 47 13.04 4.00 3.17
N GLY A 48 12.28 5.06 3.47
CA GLY A 48 12.53 6.44 3.03
C GLY A 48 13.47 7.19 3.95
N THR A 49 14.02 6.51 4.95
CA THR A 49 15.03 6.99 5.89
C THR A 49 16.01 5.87 6.17
N LYS A 50 17.22 6.24 6.57
CA LYS A 50 18.12 5.27 7.20
C LYS A 50 17.48 4.70 8.46
N ILE A 51 17.80 3.45 8.71
CA ILE A 51 17.36 2.68 9.87
C ILE A 51 18.57 2.27 10.69
N GLU A 52 18.38 2.22 12.01
CA GLU A 52 19.42 1.88 12.95
C GLU A 52 19.42 0.38 13.29
N GLU A 53 20.57 -0.09 13.76
CA GLU A 53 20.72 -1.44 14.32
C GLU A 53 19.73 -1.68 15.47
N GLY A 54 19.20 -2.90 15.57
CA GLY A 54 18.15 -3.27 16.52
C GLY A 54 16.73 -3.15 15.98
N SER A 55 16.58 -2.70 14.73
CA SER A 55 15.35 -2.87 13.96
C SER A 55 15.06 -4.37 13.69
N THR A 56 13.80 -4.77 13.67
CA THR A 56 13.37 -6.18 13.62
C THR A 56 12.29 -6.43 12.57
N MET A 57 12.22 -7.66 12.07
CA MET A 57 11.10 -8.15 11.26
C MET A 57 10.79 -9.62 11.58
N THR A 58 9.53 -10.01 11.41
CA THR A 58 9.01 -11.37 11.63
C THR A 58 7.88 -11.64 10.64
N ILE A 59 7.64 -12.90 10.26
CA ILE A 59 6.49 -13.30 9.43
C ILE A 59 5.46 -14.00 10.32
N GLU A 60 4.20 -13.55 10.29
CA GLU A 60 3.08 -14.22 10.95
C GLU A 60 2.13 -14.82 9.90
N GLY A 61 1.65 -16.03 10.14
CA GLY A 61 0.59 -16.66 9.35
C GLY A 61 -0.33 -17.52 10.23
N GLU A 62 -1.34 -18.15 9.64
CA GLU A 62 -2.29 -19.01 10.37
C GLU A 62 -1.59 -20.19 11.08
N ASN A 63 -0.46 -20.64 10.52
CA ASN A 63 0.31 -21.77 11.03
C ASN A 63 1.33 -21.38 12.12
N GLY A 64 1.48 -20.09 12.43
CA GLY A 64 2.38 -19.59 13.47
C GLY A 64 3.24 -18.39 13.03
N SER A 65 4.21 -18.05 13.89
CA SER A 65 5.23 -17.04 13.63
C SER A 65 6.50 -17.70 13.12
N PHE A 66 7.12 -17.09 12.11
CA PHE A 66 8.35 -17.52 11.46
C PHE A 66 9.41 -16.44 11.67
N GLU A 67 10.50 -16.82 12.33
CA GLU A 67 11.65 -15.95 12.56
C GLU A 67 12.65 -16.04 11.41
N PHE A 68 13.37 -14.95 11.16
CA PHE A 68 14.46 -14.95 10.19
C PHE A 68 15.74 -15.54 10.78
N ASP A 69 16.48 -16.31 9.99
CA ASP A 69 17.79 -16.86 10.38
C ASP A 69 18.82 -15.74 10.50
N THR A 70 18.75 -14.75 9.60
CA THR A 70 19.55 -13.54 9.66
C THR A 70 18.77 -12.33 9.19
N ILE A 71 19.00 -11.19 9.83
CA ILE A 71 18.54 -9.87 9.39
C ILE A 71 19.77 -9.01 9.17
N ALA A 72 19.91 -8.47 7.96
CA ALA A 72 20.95 -7.53 7.57
C ALA A 72 20.35 -6.14 7.37
N ILE A 73 20.99 -5.13 7.94
CA ILE A 73 20.60 -3.73 7.82
C ILE A 73 21.72 -2.98 7.09
N GLU A 74 21.36 -2.30 6.00
CA GLU A 74 22.29 -1.49 5.21
C GLU A 74 21.65 -0.15 4.84
N GLY A 75 21.96 0.89 5.60
CA GLY A 75 21.44 2.23 5.36
C GLY A 75 19.93 2.29 5.58
N ASP A 76 19.17 2.36 4.49
CA ASP A 76 17.71 2.42 4.45
C ASP A 76 17.06 1.08 4.06
N SER A 77 17.84 0.00 3.96
CA SER A 77 17.39 -1.34 3.58
C SER A 77 17.49 -2.32 4.74
N MET A 78 16.50 -3.20 4.85
CA MET A 78 16.51 -4.35 5.76
C MET A 78 16.19 -5.62 4.98
N VAL A 79 17.04 -6.63 5.08
CA VAL A 79 16.89 -7.91 4.38
C VAL A 79 16.92 -9.05 5.39
N GLY A 80 15.86 -9.85 5.40
CA GLY A 80 15.73 -11.04 6.23
C GLY A 80 15.77 -12.30 5.37
N THR A 81 16.61 -13.27 5.73
CA THR A 81 16.63 -14.60 5.08
C THR A 81 16.18 -15.68 6.04
N PHE A 82 15.48 -16.68 5.53
CA PHE A 82 15.00 -17.80 6.34
C PHE A 82 14.99 -19.09 5.51
N THR A 83 15.27 -20.22 6.17
CA THR A 83 15.43 -21.52 5.50
C THR A 83 14.12 -22.32 5.47
N GLU A 84 13.21 -22.03 6.40
CA GLU A 84 11.92 -22.71 6.48
C GLU A 84 11.03 -22.34 5.30
N SER A 85 10.41 -23.33 4.65
CA SER A 85 9.48 -23.05 3.55
C SER A 85 8.10 -22.73 4.11
N LEU A 86 7.55 -21.59 3.68
CA LEU A 86 6.17 -21.24 3.98
C LEU A 86 5.22 -22.20 3.24
N THR A 87 4.16 -22.58 3.92
CA THR A 87 3.07 -23.37 3.33
C THR A 87 2.13 -22.45 2.57
N ASN A 88 1.25 -23.00 1.74
CA ASN A 88 0.25 -22.18 1.05
C ASN A 88 -0.70 -21.54 2.06
N GLY A 89 -0.90 -20.23 1.96
CA GLY A 89 -1.65 -19.48 2.97
C GLY A 89 -1.51 -17.98 2.84
N SER A 90 -2.12 -17.26 3.79
CA SER A 90 -1.99 -15.81 3.95
C SER A 90 -1.03 -15.49 5.07
N TYR A 91 -0.20 -14.47 4.86
CA TYR A 91 0.88 -14.09 5.75
C TYR A 91 0.97 -12.57 5.91
N HIS A 92 1.62 -12.16 7.00
CA HIS A 92 1.93 -10.78 7.34
C HIS A 92 3.41 -10.66 7.68
N ILE A 93 4.10 -9.71 7.07
CA ILE A 93 5.44 -9.28 7.51
C ILE A 93 5.21 -8.17 8.53
N LEU A 94 5.55 -8.43 9.78
CA LEU A 94 5.53 -7.43 10.84
C LEU A 94 6.95 -6.87 10.96
N TRP A 95 7.10 -5.56 10.89
CA TRP A 95 8.39 -4.91 11.04
C TRP A 95 8.33 -3.77 12.06
N ASN A 96 9.45 -3.57 12.75
CA ASN A 96 9.68 -2.48 13.68
C ASN A 96 11.07 -1.91 13.40
N ILE A 97 11.13 -0.68 12.91
CA ILE A 97 12.37 0.01 12.59
C ILE A 97 12.65 1.13 13.58
N ILE A 98 13.92 1.43 13.79
CA ILE A 98 14.37 2.65 14.47
C ILE A 98 14.89 3.59 13.40
N GLY A 99 14.22 4.72 13.17
CA GLY A 99 14.67 5.71 12.19
C GLY A 99 15.97 6.43 12.62
N GLU A 100 16.59 7.17 11.70
CA GLU A 100 17.80 7.99 11.97
C GLU A 100 17.62 8.99 13.12
N ASP A 101 16.37 9.37 13.44
CA ASP A 101 16.03 10.26 14.57
C ASP A 101 15.83 9.52 15.91
N GLY A 102 15.97 8.20 15.91
CA GLY A 102 15.87 7.32 17.08
C GLY A 102 14.44 6.91 17.46
N HIS A 103 13.42 7.25 16.69
CA HIS A 103 12.05 6.84 16.99
C HIS A 103 11.72 5.47 16.39
N PRO A 104 11.02 4.59 17.15
CA PRO A 104 10.51 3.34 16.62
C PRO A 104 9.30 3.60 15.73
N ILE A 105 9.23 2.86 14.62
CA ILE A 105 8.14 2.91 13.63
C ILE A 105 7.80 1.48 13.27
N GLU A 106 6.53 1.14 13.37
CA GLU A 106 6.01 -0.19 13.10
C GLU A 106 5.16 -0.20 11.84
N GLY A 107 5.08 -1.37 11.21
CA GLY A 107 4.16 -1.60 10.12
C GLY A 107 3.97 -3.07 9.81
N VAL A 108 3.01 -3.32 8.93
CA VAL A 108 2.56 -4.64 8.52
C VAL A 108 2.43 -4.66 7.01
N ILE A 109 2.87 -5.74 6.38
CA ILE A 109 2.71 -5.98 4.94
C ILE A 109 2.00 -7.31 4.75
N ALA A 110 0.84 -7.34 4.10
CA ALA A 110 0.14 -8.58 3.80
C ALA A 110 0.65 -9.20 2.49
N PHE A 111 0.79 -10.53 2.45
CA PHE A 111 1.09 -11.27 1.23
C PHE A 111 0.50 -12.69 1.29
N GLY A 112 0.39 -13.36 0.15
CA GLY A 112 -0.05 -14.75 0.05
C GLY A 112 1.06 -15.65 -0.50
N VAL A 113 0.97 -16.94 -0.18
CA VAL A 113 1.83 -17.99 -0.75
C VAL A 113 0.95 -19.04 -1.41
N SER A 114 1.25 -19.39 -2.67
CA SER A 114 0.53 -20.38 -3.46
C SER A 114 1.52 -21.12 -4.37
N ILE A 115 2.36 -21.94 -3.76
CA ILE A 115 3.34 -22.77 -4.44
C ILE A 115 2.61 -23.94 -5.09
N GLU A 116 2.67 -24.02 -6.42
CA GLU A 116 2.27 -25.21 -7.16
C GLU A 116 3.30 -26.30 -6.85
N THR A 117 2.89 -27.31 -6.08
CA THR A 117 3.72 -28.50 -5.95
C THR A 117 3.58 -29.25 -7.26
N GLU A 118 4.60 -29.18 -8.13
CA GLU A 118 4.75 -30.17 -9.20
C GLU A 118 4.85 -31.53 -8.52
N GLU A 119 3.71 -32.19 -8.37
CA GLU A 119 3.66 -33.63 -8.17
C GLU A 119 4.36 -34.21 -9.39
N GLU A 120 5.58 -34.72 -9.16
CA GLU A 120 6.41 -35.37 -10.15
C GLU A 120 5.55 -36.40 -10.90
N ALA A 121 5.02 -35.98 -12.06
CA ALA A 121 4.20 -36.80 -12.90
C ALA A 121 5.10 -37.95 -13.35
N ALA A 122 4.89 -39.11 -12.74
CA ALA A 122 5.59 -40.35 -13.04
C ALA A 122 5.67 -40.55 -14.56
N ALA A 123 6.88 -40.37 -15.09
CA ALA A 123 7.16 -40.51 -16.50
C ALA A 123 7.13 -41.98 -16.92
N VAL A 124 6.07 -42.45 -17.61
CA VAL A 124 6.14 -43.58 -18.55
C VAL A 124 4.89 -43.66 -19.45
N PRO A 125 5.00 -44.12 -20.72
CA PRO A 125 5.88 -43.68 -21.80
C PRO A 125 5.10 -43.05 -22.98
N ALA A 126 5.87 -42.37 -23.84
CA ALA A 126 5.43 -41.83 -25.12
C ALA A 126 4.66 -42.84 -26.00
N ALA A 127 3.41 -42.51 -26.31
CA ALA A 127 2.73 -42.98 -27.51
C ALA A 127 2.92 -41.92 -28.60
N THR A 128 3.64 -42.30 -29.65
CA THR A 128 3.87 -41.52 -30.85
C THR A 128 2.54 -41.34 -31.59
N GLU A 129 1.96 -40.14 -31.58
CA GLU A 129 0.93 -39.78 -32.55
C GLU A 129 1.45 -38.67 -33.47
N LYS A 130 1.34 -39.02 -34.73
CA LYS A 130 1.93 -38.46 -35.93
C LYS A 130 1.23 -37.16 -36.30
N ALA A 131 2.03 -36.25 -36.85
CA ALA A 131 1.64 -34.98 -37.45
C ALA A 131 0.41 -35.07 -38.37
N GLU A 132 -0.45 -34.06 -38.25
CA GLU A 132 -1.17 -33.49 -39.39
C GLU A 132 -1.50 -32.01 -39.09
N GLU A 133 -0.77 -31.13 -39.76
CA GLU A 133 -1.18 -29.76 -40.09
C GLU A 133 -1.94 -29.84 -41.42
N PRO A 134 -3.02 -29.06 -41.60
CA PRO A 134 -2.86 -27.90 -42.48
C PRO A 134 -3.72 -26.67 -42.11
N GLU A 135 -3.07 -25.51 -42.17
CA GLU A 135 -3.41 -24.35 -43.01
C GLU A 135 -4.61 -23.41 -42.72
N GLU A 136 -4.29 -22.11 -42.79
CA GLU A 136 -5.09 -20.95 -43.24
C GLU A 136 -6.21 -20.41 -42.31
N GLN A 137 -6.48 -19.10 -42.13
CA GLN A 137 -6.02 -17.84 -42.71
C GLN A 137 -6.64 -16.66 -41.90
N VAL A 138 -5.86 -15.59 -41.65
CA VAL A 138 -6.17 -14.17 -42.02
C VAL A 138 -7.30 -13.41 -41.26
N ILE A 139 -6.86 -12.49 -40.36
CA ILE A 139 -7.25 -11.06 -40.09
C ILE A 139 -8.75 -10.67 -39.95
N VAL A 140 -9.21 -9.67 -39.17
CA VAL A 140 -8.82 -8.24 -39.04
C VAL A 140 -9.54 -7.66 -37.80
N SER A 141 -8.87 -6.72 -37.11
CA SER A 141 -9.34 -5.49 -36.44
C SER A 141 -10.86 -5.22 -36.29
N SER A 142 -11.30 -4.76 -35.11
CA SER A 142 -11.79 -3.39 -34.95
C SER A 142 -12.01 -2.98 -33.49
N GLU A 143 -11.57 -1.76 -33.23
CA GLU A 143 -11.80 -0.83 -32.13
C GLU A 143 -13.30 -0.51 -31.92
N GLU A 144 -13.73 -0.33 -30.67
CA GLU A 144 -14.79 0.65 -30.32
C GLU A 144 -14.71 1.00 -28.83
N ALA A 145 -14.82 2.30 -28.62
CA ALA A 145 -14.78 3.12 -27.43
C ALA A 145 -15.87 2.89 -26.38
N ALA A 146 -15.75 3.73 -25.34
CA ALA A 146 -16.78 4.23 -24.42
C ALA A 146 -17.06 3.32 -23.21
N GLU A 147 -17.15 3.82 -21.98
CA GLU A 147 -17.33 5.19 -21.53
C GLU A 147 -16.96 5.28 -20.04
N ALA A 148 -16.49 6.46 -19.64
CA ALA A 148 -16.26 6.83 -18.27
C ALA A 148 -17.55 6.80 -17.46
N GLN A 149 -17.50 6.17 -16.29
CA GLN A 149 -18.37 6.53 -15.17
C GLN A 149 -17.51 6.77 -13.93
N THR A 150 -16.96 7.98 -13.83
CA THR A 150 -16.63 8.57 -12.53
C THR A 150 -17.95 8.96 -11.84
N GLY A 151 -18.61 7.98 -11.23
CA GLY A 151 -19.70 8.20 -10.27
C GLY A 151 -19.11 8.69 -8.96
N ASN A 152 -18.68 9.95 -8.91
CA ASN A 152 -18.24 10.60 -7.66
C ASN A 152 -19.43 11.29 -6.98
N ASP A 153 -20.49 10.53 -6.73
CA ASP A 153 -21.72 11.04 -6.11
C ASP A 153 -21.51 11.42 -4.64
N ASN A 154 -20.41 10.95 -4.05
CA ASN A 154 -20.02 11.24 -2.66
C ASN A 154 -19.36 12.63 -2.49
N ASN A 155 -19.00 13.30 -3.59
CA ASN A 155 -18.26 14.55 -3.55
C ASN A 155 -19.12 15.77 -3.91
N LEU A 156 -20.34 15.59 -4.43
CA LEU A 156 -21.22 16.72 -4.76
C LEU A 156 -21.70 17.43 -3.49
N LEU A 157 -22.08 16.67 -2.46
CA LEU A 157 -22.50 17.24 -1.18
C LEU A 157 -21.33 17.96 -0.48
N VAL A 158 -20.13 17.36 -0.51
CA VAL A 158 -18.91 17.95 0.05
C VAL A 158 -18.51 19.21 -0.72
N THR A 159 -18.55 19.18 -2.05
CA THR A 159 -18.24 20.33 -2.91
C THR A 159 -19.24 21.46 -2.71
N VAL A 160 -20.55 21.17 -2.61
CA VAL A 160 -21.59 22.16 -2.33
C VAL A 160 -21.38 22.78 -0.95
N LEU A 161 -21.04 21.98 0.07
CA LEU A 161 -20.73 22.50 1.41
C LEU A 161 -19.49 23.39 1.42
N LEU A 162 -18.43 23.02 0.69
CA LEU A 162 -17.21 23.83 0.57
C LEU A 162 -17.46 25.16 -0.14
N VAL A 163 -18.20 25.14 -1.26
CA VAL A 163 -18.58 26.37 -1.98
C VAL A 163 -19.46 27.27 -1.11
N PHE A 164 -20.42 26.69 -0.39
CA PHE A 164 -21.29 27.45 0.52
C PHE A 164 -20.48 28.08 1.67
N ALA A 165 -19.55 27.34 2.26
CA ALA A 165 -18.64 27.86 3.29
C ALA A 165 -17.78 29.01 2.76
N ALA A 166 -17.22 28.89 1.56
CA ALA A 166 -16.43 29.94 0.92
C ALA A 166 -17.25 31.22 0.70
N VAL A 167 -18.50 31.10 0.23
CA VAL A 167 -19.40 32.25 0.02
C VAL A 167 -19.71 32.97 1.34
N LEU A 168 -19.94 32.24 2.44
CA LEU A 168 -20.19 32.82 3.76
C LEU A 168 -18.97 33.59 4.28
N ILE A 169 -17.76 33.08 4.04
CA ILE A 169 -16.50 33.74 4.42
C ILE A 169 -16.35 35.05 3.64
N VAL A 170 -16.52 35.02 2.32
CA VAL A 170 -16.43 36.21 1.45
C VAL A 170 -17.48 37.25 1.84
N TYR A 171 -18.72 36.83 2.08
CA TYR A 171 -19.79 37.72 2.55
C TYR A 171 -19.48 38.33 3.91
N GLY A 172 -18.90 37.55 4.85
CA GLY A 172 -18.45 38.02 6.14
C GLY A 172 -17.37 39.10 6.04
N ILE A 173 -16.37 38.89 5.17
CA ILE A 173 -15.30 39.86 4.89
C ILE A 173 -15.87 41.12 4.26
N TYR A 174 -16.74 40.98 3.24
CA TYR A 174 -17.41 42.11 2.60
C TYR A 174 -18.23 42.95 3.58
N ARG A 175 -19.03 42.31 4.42
CA ARG A 175 -19.79 42.98 5.50
C ARG A 175 -18.88 43.70 6.49
N LEU A 176 -17.71 43.15 6.80
CA LEU A 176 -16.74 43.73 7.73
C LEU A 176 -16.05 44.96 7.12
N LEU A 177 -15.74 44.93 5.82
CA LEU A 177 -15.17 46.06 5.09
C LEU A 177 -16.20 47.18 4.88
N MET A 178 -17.45 46.83 4.58
CA MET A 178 -18.56 47.80 4.41
C MET A 178 -19.03 48.44 5.72
N LYS A 179 -18.73 47.86 6.88
CA LYS A 179 -19.13 48.43 8.19
C LYS A 179 -18.22 49.56 8.69
N LYS A 180 -17.12 49.84 7.97
CA LYS A 180 -16.11 50.84 8.34
C LYS A 180 -16.25 52.17 7.56
N LYS A 181 -17.34 52.36 6.85
CA LYS A 181 -17.75 53.64 6.25
C LYS A 181 -19.04 54.10 6.92
#